data_AF-A4D0J8-F1
#
_entry.id   AF-A4D0J8-F1
#
_cell.length_a   1.000
_cell.length_b   1.000
_cell.length_c   1.000
_cell.angle_alpha   90.00
_cell.angle_beta   90.00
_cell.angle_gamma   90.00
#
_symmetry.space_group_name_H-M   'P 1'
#
loop_
_entity.id
_entity.type
_entity.pdbx_description
1 polymer ?
#
loop_
_entity_poly.entity_id
_entity_poly.type
_entity_poly.pdbx_seq_one_letter_code
_entity_poly.pdbx_strand_id
1 'polypeptide(L)'
;RPASVRGRLEPIVAERIDEITAELQTSGFQSVHPVDRIKTGFDYFKKEIYDKNPELIDELKKGQEPKFLVFACSDSRVSPSHVLNFQLGEAFMVRNIANMVPPYDKTKYSGVGAIIEYAVLFLKVENILVIGHSACGGIKALMDLPENGSESTDFIENWVKIGLPAKAKVPARAAARSLLFCQNL
;
A
#
# COMPACT_ATOMS: atom_id res chain seq x y z
N ARG A 1 -56.74 3.28 -24.87
CA ARG A 1 -55.55 4.07 -24.46
C ARG A 1 -54.43 3.09 -24.15
N PRO A 2 -53.27 3.11 -24.83
CA PRO A 2 -52.17 2.22 -24.45
C PRO A 2 -51.61 2.68 -23.09
N ALA A 3 -51.28 1.71 -22.23
CA ALA A 3 -50.69 1.98 -20.92
C ALA A 3 -49.44 2.85 -21.08
N SER A 4 -49.39 3.95 -20.30
CA SER A 4 -48.31 4.94 -20.39
C SER A 4 -46.95 4.24 -20.21
N VAL A 5 -45.96 4.64 -21.00
CA VAL A 5 -44.59 4.11 -20.94
C VAL A 5 -44.04 4.20 -19.50
N ARG A 6 -44.38 5.27 -18.78
CA ARG A 6 -44.08 5.46 -17.36
C ARG A 6 -44.54 4.28 -16.50
N GLY A 7 -45.81 3.88 -16.61
CA GLY A 7 -46.36 2.76 -15.82
C GLY A 7 -45.73 1.39 -16.10
N ARG A 8 -45.04 1.22 -17.24
CA ARG A 8 -44.28 0.00 -17.57
C ARG A 8 -42.85 0.03 -17.06
N LEU A 9 -42.26 1.20 -16.86
CA LEU A 9 -40.88 1.35 -16.37
C LEU A 9 -40.77 1.36 -14.84
N GLU A 10 -41.77 1.89 -14.12
CA GLU A 10 -41.75 1.93 -12.64
C GLU A 10 -41.37 0.58 -11.97
N PRO A 11 -41.96 -0.58 -12.33
CA PRO A 11 -41.60 -1.84 -11.68
C PRO A 11 -40.18 -2.31 -12.03
N ILE A 12 -39.71 -2.05 -13.25
CA ILE A 12 -38.35 -2.40 -13.69
C ILE A 12 -37.31 -1.54 -12.96
N VAL A 13 -37.60 -0.25 -12.79
CA VAL A 13 -36.72 0.67 -12.06
C VAL A 13 -36.66 0.31 -10.58
N ALA A 14 -37.81 -0.03 -9.96
CA ALA A 14 -37.86 -0.48 -8.57
C ALA A 14 -37.04 -1.76 -8.36
N GLU A 15 -37.20 -2.77 -9.21
CA GLU A 15 -36.43 -4.02 -9.16
C GLU A 15 -34.92 -3.77 -9.29
N ARG A 16 -34.49 -2.91 -10.21
CA ARG A 16 -33.08 -2.53 -10.36
C ARG A 16 -32.54 -1.74 -9.17
N ILE A 17 -33.34 -0.87 -8.58
CA ILE A 17 -32.96 -0.13 -7.36
C ILE A 17 -32.77 -1.10 -6.20
N ASP A 18 -33.66 -2.10 -6.05
CA ASP A 18 -33.56 -3.10 -5.00
C ASP A 18 -32.34 -4.01 -5.19
N GLU A 19 -32.05 -4.44 -6.42
CA GLU A 19 -30.82 -5.18 -6.77
C GLU A 19 -29.56 -4.38 -6.43
N ILE A 20 -29.47 -3.13 -6.89
CA ILE A 20 -28.33 -2.25 -6.61
C ILE A 20 -28.20 -1.97 -5.10
N THR A 21 -29.33 -1.81 -4.39
CA THR A 21 -29.33 -1.58 -2.94
C THR A 21 -28.83 -2.81 -2.18
N ALA A 22 -29.19 -4.02 -2.61
CA ALA A 22 -28.69 -5.26 -2.03
C ALA A 22 -27.19 -5.48 -2.31
N GLU A 23 -26.72 -5.16 -3.51
CA GLU A 23 -25.28 -5.17 -3.85
C GLU A 23 -24.49 -4.13 -3.03
N LEU A 24 -25.06 -2.95 -2.81
CA LEU A 24 -24.44 -1.92 -1.95
C LEU A 24 -24.45 -2.31 -0.47
N GLN A 25 -25.48 -3.00 0.02
CA GLN A 25 -25.56 -3.47 1.42
C GLN A 25 -24.60 -4.63 1.71
N THR A 26 -24.30 -5.48 0.73
CA THR A 26 -23.32 -6.58 0.87
C THR A 26 -21.86 -6.10 0.77
N SER A 27 -21.64 -4.86 0.33
CA SER A 27 -20.32 -4.22 0.31
C SER A 27 -19.80 -3.79 1.71
N GLY A 28 -20.65 -3.86 2.74
CA GLY A 28 -20.23 -3.71 4.13
C GLY A 28 -19.38 -4.89 4.58
N PHE A 29 -18.31 -4.64 5.36
CA PHE A 29 -17.40 -5.65 5.93
C PHE A 29 -18.17 -6.72 6.74
N GLN A 30 -18.74 -7.72 6.07
CA GLN A 30 -19.10 -8.97 6.72
C GLN A 30 -17.79 -9.65 7.14
N SER A 31 -17.79 -10.29 8.31
CA SER A 31 -16.68 -11.12 8.76
C SER A 31 -16.57 -12.35 7.86
N VAL A 32 -15.95 -12.18 6.69
CA VAL A 32 -15.66 -13.26 5.75
C VAL A 32 -14.52 -14.10 6.34
N HIS A 33 -14.66 -15.42 6.31
CA HIS A 33 -13.59 -16.33 6.72
C HIS A 33 -12.30 -16.00 5.95
N PRO A 34 -11.12 -15.87 6.61
CA PRO A 34 -9.92 -15.32 5.97
C PRO A 34 -9.50 -16.04 4.68
N VAL A 35 -9.65 -17.37 4.63
CA VAL A 35 -9.35 -18.16 3.43
C VAL A 35 -10.29 -17.81 2.28
N ASP A 36 -11.57 -17.59 2.55
CA ASP A 36 -12.55 -17.26 1.51
C ASP A 36 -12.35 -15.83 1.01
N ARG A 37 -11.91 -14.91 1.87
CA ARG A 37 -11.51 -13.56 1.45
C ARG A 37 -10.32 -13.58 0.48
N ILE A 38 -9.35 -14.47 0.70
CA ILE A 38 -8.21 -14.63 -0.20
C ILE A 38 -8.66 -15.21 -1.54
N LYS A 39 -9.48 -16.27 -1.52
CA LYS A 39 -10.01 -16.89 -2.74
C LYS A 39 -10.82 -15.91 -3.58
N THR A 40 -11.82 -15.27 -2.98
CA THR A 40 -12.68 -14.30 -3.68
C THR A 40 -11.89 -13.09 -4.19
N GLY A 41 -10.88 -12.63 -3.44
CA GLY A 41 -9.97 -11.57 -3.88
C GLY A 41 -9.13 -11.97 -5.10
N PHE A 42 -8.60 -13.19 -5.12
CA PHE A 42 -7.85 -13.70 -6.28
C PHE A 42 -8.76 -13.93 -7.48
N ASP A 43 -9.97 -14.46 -7.28
CA ASP A 43 -10.95 -14.64 -8.34
C ASP A 43 -11.34 -13.31 -8.99
N TYR A 44 -11.50 -12.26 -8.19
CA TYR A 44 -11.69 -10.90 -8.69
C TYR A 44 -10.48 -10.44 -9.51
N PHE A 45 -9.26 -10.53 -8.97
CA PHE A 45 -8.05 -10.16 -9.70
C PHE A 45 -7.95 -10.89 -11.04
N LYS A 46 -8.23 -12.20 -11.05
CA LYS A 46 -8.19 -13.02 -12.25
C LYS A 46 -9.20 -12.53 -13.29
N LYS A 47 -10.47 -12.39 -12.91
CA LYS A 47 -11.54 -12.03 -13.85
C LYS A 47 -11.47 -10.59 -14.33
N GLU A 48 -11.19 -9.67 -13.41
CA GLU A 48 -11.37 -8.23 -13.66
C GLU A 48 -10.09 -7.54 -14.10
N ILE A 49 -8.93 -8.08 -13.73
CA ILE A 49 -7.63 -7.48 -14.06
C ILE A 49 -6.87 -8.37 -15.03
N TYR A 50 -6.68 -9.66 -14.71
CA TYR A 50 -5.87 -10.54 -15.54
C TYR A 50 -6.52 -10.86 -16.89
N ASP A 51 -7.73 -11.42 -16.88
CA ASP A 51 -8.42 -11.89 -18.09
C ASP A 51 -8.87 -10.73 -19.01
N LYS A 52 -9.11 -9.54 -18.45
CA LYS A 52 -9.50 -8.33 -19.21
C LYS A 52 -8.33 -7.57 -19.83
N ASN A 53 -7.08 -7.87 -19.44
CA ASN A 53 -5.89 -7.19 -19.95
C ASN A 53 -4.86 -8.18 -20.52
N PRO A 54 -5.24 -9.05 -21.48
CA PRO A 54 -4.38 -10.14 -21.95
C PRO A 54 -3.05 -9.64 -22.53
N GLU A 55 -3.05 -8.53 -23.28
CA GLU A 55 -1.83 -7.95 -23.87
C GLU A 55 -0.82 -7.52 -22.80
N LEU A 56 -1.28 -6.76 -21.79
CA LEU A 56 -0.44 -6.34 -20.66
C LEU A 56 0.15 -7.56 -19.95
N ILE A 57 -0.70 -8.55 -19.64
CA ILE A 57 -0.28 -9.76 -18.95
C ILE A 57 0.73 -10.57 -19.78
N ASP A 58 0.53 -10.68 -21.09
CA ASP A 58 1.44 -11.40 -21.97
C ASP A 58 2.81 -10.72 -22.08
N GLU A 59 2.87 -9.39 -22.04
CA GLU A 59 4.15 -8.68 -21.90
C GLU A 59 4.79 -8.94 -20.52
N LEU A 60 4.03 -8.84 -19.43
CA LEU A 60 4.53 -9.06 -18.07
C LEU A 60 5.02 -10.51 -17.82
N LYS A 61 4.53 -11.50 -18.58
CA LYS A 61 5.06 -12.88 -18.55
C LYS A 61 6.49 -12.98 -19.10
N LYS A 62 6.89 -12.08 -20.00
CA LYS A 62 8.24 -12.07 -20.61
C LYS A 62 9.28 -11.47 -19.66
N GLY A 63 8.86 -10.58 -18.77
CA GLY A 63 9.74 -9.91 -17.81
C GLY A 63 9.07 -8.69 -17.17
N GLN A 64 9.83 -7.99 -16.34
CA GLN A 64 9.40 -6.73 -15.71
C GLN A 64 10.43 -5.64 -16.00
N GLU A 65 9.96 -4.42 -16.26
CA GLU A 65 10.79 -3.22 -16.45
C GLU A 65 10.20 -2.03 -15.68
N PRO A 66 10.08 -2.12 -14.34
CA PRO A 66 9.49 -1.06 -13.54
C PRO A 66 10.34 0.21 -13.61
N LYS A 67 9.69 1.37 -13.65
CA LYS A 67 10.36 2.68 -13.66
C LYS A 67 10.67 3.20 -12.27
N PHE A 68 10.03 2.63 -11.25
CA PHE A 68 10.10 3.10 -9.87
C PHE A 68 10.51 1.98 -8.92
N LEU A 69 11.44 2.26 -8.00
CA LEU A 69 11.59 1.54 -6.74
C LEU A 69 10.86 2.32 -5.65
N VAL A 70 9.95 1.68 -4.93
CA VAL A 70 9.13 2.34 -3.91
C VAL A 70 9.35 1.71 -2.53
N PHE A 71 9.85 2.49 -1.57
CA PHE A 71 9.82 2.17 -0.16
C PHE A 71 8.57 2.78 0.48
N ALA A 72 7.72 1.94 1.05
CA ALA A 72 6.51 2.35 1.75
C ALA A 72 6.34 1.61 3.08
N CYS A 73 5.47 2.14 3.94
CA CYS A 73 5.24 1.51 5.24
C CYS A 73 4.39 0.25 5.05
N SER A 74 4.59 -0.76 5.89
CA SER A 74 3.73 -1.95 5.96
C SER A 74 2.30 -1.67 6.46
N ASP A 75 2.03 -0.44 6.92
CA ASP A 75 0.70 0.01 7.37
C ASP A 75 -0.39 -0.27 6.33
N SER A 76 -1.46 -0.97 6.74
CA SER A 76 -2.50 -1.49 5.84
C SER A 76 -3.30 -0.39 5.13
N ARG A 77 -3.22 0.87 5.58
CA ARG A 77 -3.99 2.00 5.04
C ARG A 77 -3.33 2.67 3.84
N VAL A 78 -2.05 2.39 3.58
CA VAL A 78 -1.21 3.16 2.63
C VAL A 78 -0.51 2.27 1.62
N SER A 79 -1.27 1.37 0.98
CA SER A 79 -0.75 0.59 -0.17
C SER A 79 -0.35 1.55 -1.31
N PRO A 80 0.93 1.56 -1.77
CA PRO A 80 1.36 2.48 -2.81
C PRO A 80 0.63 2.28 -4.13
N SER A 81 0.31 1.03 -4.50
CA SER A 81 -0.49 0.74 -5.70
C SER A 81 -1.85 1.44 -5.67
N HIS A 82 -2.47 1.55 -4.49
CA HIS A 82 -3.75 2.24 -4.34
C HIS A 82 -3.59 3.75 -4.25
N VAL A 83 -2.63 4.23 -3.45
CA VAL A 83 -2.44 5.68 -3.21
C VAL A 83 -1.97 6.41 -4.47
N LEU A 84 -1.11 5.78 -5.28
CA LEU A 84 -0.53 6.37 -6.48
C LEU A 84 -1.09 5.80 -7.79
N ASN A 85 -2.06 4.88 -7.70
CA ASN A 85 -2.65 4.20 -8.86
C ASN A 85 -1.60 3.51 -9.76
N PHE A 86 -0.58 2.88 -9.17
CA PHE A 86 0.37 2.09 -9.95
C PHE A 86 -0.31 0.85 -10.54
N GLN A 87 -0.10 0.65 -11.83
CA GLN A 87 -0.50 -0.52 -12.58
C GLN A 87 0.53 -1.67 -12.40
N LEU A 88 0.15 -2.87 -12.87
CA LEU A 88 1.04 -4.02 -12.83
C LEU A 88 2.31 -3.76 -13.64
N GLY A 89 3.46 -4.00 -13.02
CA GLY A 89 4.78 -3.83 -13.65
C GLY A 89 5.38 -2.43 -13.55
N GLU A 90 4.65 -1.41 -13.09
CA GLU A 90 5.18 -0.04 -13.06
C GLU A 90 6.19 0.21 -11.94
N ALA A 91 6.03 -0.44 -10.78
CA ALA A 91 6.84 -0.20 -9.59
C ALA A 91 7.32 -1.49 -8.92
N PHE A 92 8.61 -1.53 -8.59
CA PHE A 92 9.22 -2.53 -7.73
C PHE A 92 9.08 -2.08 -6.27
N MET A 93 8.28 -2.80 -5.47
CA MET A 93 7.83 -2.32 -4.16
C MET A 93 8.50 -3.02 -2.99
N VAL A 94 8.87 -2.23 -1.98
CA VAL A 94 9.35 -2.67 -0.68
C VAL A 94 8.45 -2.09 0.38
N ARG A 95 8.02 -2.94 1.32
CA ARG A 95 7.24 -2.51 2.47
C ARG A 95 7.87 -2.99 3.76
N ASN A 96 8.20 -2.05 4.64
CA ASN A 96 8.76 -2.34 5.96
C ASN A 96 8.20 -1.36 7.02
N ILE A 97 8.55 -1.56 8.28
CA ILE A 97 8.07 -0.69 9.36
C ILE A 97 8.66 0.72 9.18
N ALA A 98 7.77 1.71 9.07
CA ALA A 98 8.11 3.12 8.86
C ALA A 98 8.96 3.42 7.61
N ASN A 99 8.82 2.62 6.54
CA ASN A 99 9.42 2.88 5.22
C ASN A 99 10.91 3.27 5.29
N MET A 100 11.64 2.63 6.21
CA MET A 100 13.03 2.96 6.52
C MET A 100 13.94 2.44 5.42
N VAL A 101 14.92 3.27 5.05
CA VAL A 101 16.05 2.89 4.20
C VAL A 101 17.31 2.98 5.08
N PRO A 102 17.79 1.85 5.63
CA PRO A 102 19.03 1.83 6.39
C PRO A 102 20.25 2.22 5.55
N PRO A 103 21.35 2.64 6.20
CA PRO A 103 22.64 2.80 5.53
C PRO A 103 23.15 1.44 5.00
N TYR A 104 24.10 1.51 4.08
CA TYR A 104 24.74 0.32 3.53
C TYR A 104 25.45 -0.51 4.61
N ASP A 105 24.99 -1.75 4.80
CA ASP A 105 25.63 -2.74 5.66
C ASP A 105 25.32 -4.14 5.11
N LYS A 106 26.35 -4.85 4.66
CA LYS A 106 26.21 -6.20 4.08
C LYS A 106 25.75 -7.26 5.08
N THR A 107 25.88 -7.00 6.38
CA THR A 107 25.58 -7.97 7.45
C THR A 107 24.22 -7.68 8.08
N LYS A 108 23.96 -6.43 8.46
CA LYS A 108 22.75 -6.04 9.19
C LYS A 108 21.56 -5.78 8.28
N TYR A 109 21.80 -5.25 7.08
CA TYR A 109 20.75 -4.74 6.19
C TYR A 109 20.84 -5.32 4.78
N SER A 110 21.36 -6.55 4.66
CA SER A 110 21.50 -7.27 3.40
C SER A 110 20.20 -7.34 2.60
N GLY A 111 19.04 -7.47 3.26
CA GLY A 111 17.74 -7.46 2.61
C GLY A 111 17.45 -6.17 1.84
N VAL A 112 17.62 -5.00 2.48
CA VAL A 112 17.41 -3.70 1.80
C VAL A 112 18.50 -3.46 0.76
N GLY A 113 19.76 -3.80 1.08
CA GLY A 113 20.87 -3.69 0.14
C GLY A 113 20.62 -4.47 -1.15
N ALA A 114 20.20 -5.74 -1.05
CA ALA A 114 19.90 -6.61 -2.18
C ALA A 114 18.73 -6.08 -3.03
N ILE A 115 17.70 -5.50 -2.41
CA ILE A 115 16.59 -4.89 -3.13
C ILE A 115 17.08 -3.70 -3.95
N ILE A 116 17.82 -2.77 -3.34
CA ILE A 116 18.32 -1.58 -4.05
C ILE A 116 19.28 -2.01 -5.16
N GLU A 117 20.19 -2.95 -4.88
CA GLU A 117 21.11 -3.51 -5.85
C GLU A 117 20.35 -4.12 -7.05
N TYR A 118 19.33 -4.95 -6.79
CA TYR A 118 18.54 -5.57 -7.84
C TYR A 118 17.77 -4.53 -8.68
N ALA A 119 17.08 -3.61 -8.02
CA ALA A 119 16.29 -2.57 -8.69
C ALA A 119 17.17 -1.67 -9.58
N VAL A 120 18.32 -1.22 -9.06
CA VAL A 120 19.19 -0.27 -9.77
C VAL A 120 20.05 -0.96 -10.82
N LEU A 121 20.70 -2.09 -10.48
CA LEU A 121 21.66 -2.72 -11.37
C LEU A 121 21.02 -3.68 -12.38
N PHE A 122 19.89 -4.30 -12.06
CA PHE A 122 19.27 -5.31 -12.92
C PHE A 122 17.98 -4.82 -13.56
N LEU A 123 17.05 -4.24 -12.79
CA LEU A 123 15.78 -3.72 -13.32
C LEU A 123 15.92 -2.32 -13.95
N LYS A 124 17.03 -1.63 -13.68
CA LYS A 124 17.34 -0.28 -14.21
C LYS A 124 16.23 0.74 -13.91
N VAL A 125 15.67 0.69 -12.69
CA VAL A 125 14.68 1.68 -12.24
C VAL A 125 15.27 3.10 -12.38
N GLU A 126 14.44 4.03 -12.83
CA GLU A 126 14.86 5.41 -13.09
C GLU A 126 14.68 6.28 -11.84
N ASN A 127 13.77 5.88 -10.94
CA ASN A 127 13.35 6.67 -9.80
C ASN A 127 13.29 5.81 -8.53
N ILE A 128 13.74 6.36 -7.40
CA ILE A 128 13.59 5.74 -6.08
C ILE A 128 12.74 6.67 -5.21
N LEU A 129 11.57 6.17 -4.77
CA LEU A 129 10.62 6.89 -3.93
C LEU A 129 10.66 6.32 -2.51
N VAL A 130 10.76 7.20 -1.51
CA VAL A 130 10.60 6.86 -0.10
C VAL A 130 9.37 7.60 0.43
N ILE A 131 8.28 6.86 0.63
CA ILE A 131 6.96 7.43 0.92
C ILE A 131 6.63 7.24 2.40
N GLY A 132 6.73 8.32 3.16
CA GLY A 132 6.21 8.41 4.52
C GLY A 132 4.69 8.55 4.55
N HIS A 133 4.09 8.42 5.74
CA HIS A 133 2.66 8.68 5.90
C HIS A 133 2.31 9.24 7.28
N SER A 134 1.17 9.92 7.36
CA SER A 134 0.63 10.44 8.61
C SER A 134 0.26 9.31 9.59
N ALA A 135 0.42 9.55 10.88
CA ALA A 135 0.09 8.60 11.95
C ALA A 135 0.79 7.23 11.80
N CYS A 136 2.07 7.26 11.43
CA CYS A 136 2.90 6.06 11.31
C CYS A 136 3.26 5.49 12.68
N GLY A 137 2.85 4.24 12.94
CA GLY A 137 3.14 3.54 14.19
C GLY A 137 4.64 3.35 14.46
N GLY A 138 5.44 3.09 13.42
CA GLY A 138 6.90 2.94 13.59
C GLY A 138 7.60 4.27 13.88
N ILE A 139 7.15 5.38 13.31
CA ILE A 139 7.65 6.71 13.68
C ILE A 139 7.22 7.07 15.10
N LYS A 140 5.99 6.75 15.50
CA LYS A 140 5.57 6.91 16.90
C LYS A 140 6.50 6.13 17.84
N ALA A 141 6.79 4.87 17.55
CA ALA A 141 7.73 4.06 18.33
C ALA A 141 9.14 4.68 18.40
N LEU A 142 9.65 5.25 17.29
CA LEU A 142 10.91 6.00 17.29
C LEU A 142 10.86 7.21 18.23
N MET A 143 9.79 7.98 18.19
CA MET A 143 9.62 9.17 19.04
C MET A 143 9.51 8.79 20.53
N ASP A 144 8.87 7.66 20.81
CA ASP A 144 8.65 7.14 22.17
C ASP A 144 9.85 6.35 22.73
N LEU A 145 10.94 6.15 21.94
CA LEU A 145 12.15 5.48 22.43
C LEU A 145 12.68 6.14 23.72
N PRO A 146 12.99 5.34 24.76
CA PRO A 146 13.44 5.87 26.03
C PRO A 146 14.90 6.37 25.94
N GLU A 147 15.20 7.48 26.61
CA GLU A 147 16.52 8.11 26.57
C GLU A 147 17.61 7.30 27.29
N ASN A 148 17.21 6.47 28.25
CA ASN A 148 18.12 5.60 29.02
C ASN A 148 18.63 4.39 28.22
N GLY A 149 18.16 4.20 26.97
CA GLY A 149 18.57 3.11 26.10
C GLY A 149 17.97 1.73 26.45
N SER A 150 17.01 1.64 27.38
CA SER A 150 16.33 0.38 27.66
C SER A 150 15.50 -0.06 26.46
N GLU A 151 15.57 -1.34 26.11
CA GLU A 151 14.75 -1.94 25.07
C GLU A 151 13.65 -2.81 25.70
N SER A 152 12.43 -2.67 25.19
CA SER A 152 11.24 -3.43 25.58
C SER A 152 10.76 -4.37 24.48
N THR A 153 11.37 -4.31 23.29
CA THR A 153 11.00 -5.11 22.12
C THR A 153 12.22 -5.78 21.50
N ASP A 154 12.03 -6.98 20.94
CA ASP A 154 13.14 -7.76 20.36
C ASP A 154 13.75 -7.12 19.10
N PHE A 155 12.92 -6.46 18.28
CA PHE A 155 13.33 -5.96 16.95
C PHE A 155 12.89 -4.54 16.64
N ILE A 156 11.74 -4.09 17.17
CA ILE A 156 11.09 -2.85 16.74
C ILE A 156 11.98 -1.65 17.06
N GLU A 157 12.46 -1.56 18.30
CA GLU A 157 13.30 -0.45 18.74
C GLU A 157 14.63 -0.40 17.97
N ASN A 158 15.31 -1.55 17.80
CA ASN A 158 16.53 -1.63 17.00
C ASN A 158 16.31 -1.25 15.52
N TRP A 159 15.18 -1.64 14.93
CA TRP A 159 14.83 -1.26 13.56
C TRP A 159 14.58 0.25 13.43
N VAL A 160 13.71 0.82 14.27
CA VAL A 160 13.33 2.23 14.12
C VAL A 160 14.49 3.18 14.49
N LYS A 161 15.51 2.70 15.21
CA LYS A 161 16.76 3.46 15.47
C LYS A 161 17.48 3.93 14.21
N ILE A 162 17.21 3.33 13.05
CA ILE A 162 17.64 3.87 11.74
C ILE A 162 17.26 5.36 11.59
N GLY A 163 16.10 5.76 12.13
CA GLY A 163 15.60 7.13 12.06
C GLY A 163 16.09 8.09 13.14
N LEU A 164 16.99 7.67 14.06
CA LEU A 164 17.50 8.56 15.12
C LEU A 164 18.06 9.90 14.61
N PRO A 165 18.82 9.97 13.49
CA PRO A 165 19.29 11.25 12.96
C PRO A 165 18.15 12.19 12.56
N ALA A 166 17.00 11.66 12.14
CA ALA A 166 15.81 12.46 11.85
C ALA A 166 15.13 12.92 13.15
N LYS A 167 14.95 12.04 14.15
CA LYS A 167 14.41 12.40 15.48
C LYS A 167 15.18 13.57 16.09
N ALA A 168 16.52 13.54 16.03
CA ALA A 168 17.38 14.59 16.56
C ALA A 168 17.21 15.97 15.89
N LYS A 169 16.76 16.00 14.63
CA LYS A 169 16.54 17.25 13.87
C LYS A 169 15.14 17.82 14.02
N VAL A 170 14.17 17.01 14.48
CA VAL A 170 12.79 17.46 14.63
C VAL A 170 12.64 18.20 15.96
N PRO A 171 12.25 19.49 15.96
CA PRO A 171 12.02 20.20 17.21
C PRO A 171 10.83 19.60 17.96
N ALA A 172 10.91 19.53 19.30
CA ALA A 172 9.91 18.87 20.15
C ALA A 172 8.44 19.32 19.89
N ARG A 173 8.23 20.56 19.42
CA ARG A 173 6.90 21.10 19.07
C ARG A 173 6.31 20.58 17.74
N ALA A 174 7.14 20.10 16.81
CA ALA A 174 6.67 19.60 15.51
C ALA A 174 6.14 18.16 15.58
N ALA A 175 6.57 17.37 16.58
CA ALA A 175 6.14 15.99 16.79
C ALA A 175 4.62 15.84 17.03
N ALA A 176 3.96 16.90 17.49
CA ALA A 176 2.53 16.89 17.81
C ALA A 176 1.60 17.13 16.60
N ARG A 177 2.13 17.54 15.43
CA ARG A 177 1.31 17.81 14.22
C ARG A 177 1.33 16.62 13.26
N SER A 178 0.67 15.54 13.66
CA SER A 178 0.32 14.45 12.74
C SER A 178 -0.97 14.82 11.99
N LEU A 179 -0.88 15.65 10.95
CA LEU A 179 -2.02 15.98 10.10
C LEU A 179 -1.79 15.47 8.68
N LEU A 180 -2.73 14.60 8.27
CA LEU A 180 -3.12 14.11 6.95
C LEU A 180 -2.18 14.29 5.73
N PHE A 181 -1.96 13.15 5.09
CA PHE A 181 -1.67 12.92 3.66
C PHE A 181 -0.32 13.42 3.13
N CYS A 182 0.18 12.73 2.10
CA CYS A 182 1.27 13.18 1.24
C CYS A 182 1.01 14.62 0.77
N GLN A 183 1.51 15.62 1.48
CA GLN A 183 1.63 16.98 0.97
C GLN A 183 3.06 17.09 0.46
N ASN A 184 3.20 17.25 -0.86
CA ASN A 184 4.40 17.36 -1.67
C ASN A 184 4.86 16.05 -2.36
N LEU A 185 3.95 15.41 -3.10
CA LEU A 185 4.32 15.00 -4.45
C LEU A 185 3.97 16.16 -5.40
#